data_AF-A0A7X9E2T6-F1
#
_entry.id   AF-A0A7X9E2T6-F1
#
_cell.length_a   1.000
_cell.length_b   1.000
_cell.length_c   1.000
_cell.angle_alpha   90.00
_cell.angle_beta   90.00
_cell.angle_gamma   90.00
#
_symmetry.space_group_name_H-M   'P 1'
#
loop_
_entity.id
_entity.type
_entity.pdbx_description
1 polymer ?
#
loop_
_entity_poly.entity_id
_entity_poly.type
_entity_poly.pdbx_seq_one_letter_code
_entity_poly.pdbx_strand_id
1 'polypeptide(L)'
;MGEENTVTNFLIAIPLAITIAFFSYQLKYLTLGGSISQFIIAVAIFGAGSIKWSIPILIFFFSSSIITRISYKENNLKNYLHQVSRNHFQVLANGGVSGLLAVIYFIHNNETIYYLFLASLSVVCSDTWSTEIGTLIKSN
;
A
#
# COMPACT_ATOMS: atom_id res chain seq x y z
N MET A 1 13.46 -16.10 13.38
CA MET A 1 14.15 -14.78 13.28
C MET A 1 14.81 -14.50 14.61
N GLY A 2 16.06 -14.02 14.66
CA GLY A 2 16.67 -13.57 15.92
C GLY A 2 15.99 -12.30 16.43
N GLU A 3 15.86 -12.15 17.75
CA GLU A 3 15.20 -10.98 18.39
C GLU A 3 15.83 -9.65 17.96
N GLU A 4 17.16 -9.63 17.78
CA GLU A 4 17.94 -8.45 17.36
C GLU A 4 17.53 -7.92 15.97
N ASN A 5 17.20 -8.82 15.03
CA ASN A 5 16.73 -8.45 13.69
C ASN A 5 15.32 -7.86 13.71
N THR A 6 14.50 -8.28 14.67
CA THR A 6 13.11 -7.82 14.78
C THR A 6 13.05 -6.38 15.28
N VAL A 7 13.75 -6.08 16.38
CA VAL A 7 13.80 -4.71 16.93
C VAL A 7 14.34 -3.74 15.89
N THR A 8 15.41 -4.13 15.18
CA THR A 8 15.99 -3.34 14.09
C THR A 8 14.98 -3.08 12.96
N ASN A 9 14.21 -4.11 12.54
CA ASN A 9 13.17 -3.94 11.53
C ASN A 9 12.13 -2.89 11.94
N PHE A 10 11.64 -2.92 13.19
CA PHE A 10 10.67 -1.93 13.67
C PHE A 10 11.26 -0.53 13.82
N LEU A 11 12.50 -0.40 14.27
CA LEU A 11 13.22 0.88 14.37
C LEU A 11 13.41 1.54 13.00
N ILE A 12 13.54 0.76 11.92
CA ILE A 12 13.61 1.26 10.55
C ILE A 12 12.20 1.47 9.97
N ALA A 13 11.27 0.57 10.26
CA ALA A 13 9.91 0.60 9.72
C ALA A 13 9.17 1.89 10.10
N ILE A 14 9.25 2.32 11.36
CA ILE A 14 8.53 3.49 11.86
C ILE A 14 8.91 4.78 11.13
N PRO A 15 10.19 5.22 11.09
CA PRO A 15 10.56 6.45 10.41
C PRO A 15 10.32 6.37 8.90
N LEU A 16 10.54 5.20 8.29
CA LEU A 16 10.23 5.00 6.87
C LEU A 16 8.73 5.12 6.59
N ALA A 17 7.90 4.48 7.40
CA ALA A 17 6.44 4.53 7.26
C ALA A 17 5.90 5.95 7.49
N ILE A 18 6.43 6.69 8.47
CA ILE A 18 6.11 8.11 8.69
C ILE A 18 6.48 8.92 7.45
N THR A 19 7.68 8.73 6.92
CA THR A 19 8.16 9.45 5.73
C THR A 19 7.24 9.20 4.54
N ILE A 20 6.91 7.95 4.25
CA ILE A 20 6.02 7.59 3.14
C ILE A 20 4.60 8.13 3.38
N ALA A 21 4.07 8.05 4.61
CA ALA A 21 2.74 8.57 4.94
C ALA A 21 2.65 10.09 4.81
N PHE A 22 3.70 10.80 5.25
CA PHE A 22 3.82 12.25 5.11
C PHE A 22 3.86 12.65 3.63
N PHE A 23 4.75 12.06 2.83
CA PHE A 23 4.81 12.39 1.40
C PHE A 23 3.55 11.98 0.64
N SER A 24 2.93 10.86 0.99
CA SER A 24 1.67 10.42 0.37
C SER A 24 0.53 11.39 0.65
N TYR A 25 0.51 12.00 1.83
CA TYR A 25 -0.44 13.07 2.16
C TYR A 25 -0.11 14.37 1.39
N GLN A 26 1.15 14.81 1.42
CA GLN A 26 1.59 16.04 0.74
C GLN A 26 1.37 15.98 -0.78
N LEU A 27 1.63 14.83 -1.39
CA LEU A 27 1.42 14.59 -2.82
C LEU A 27 -0.04 14.32 -3.19
N LYS A 28 -0.96 14.33 -2.20
CA LYS A 28 -2.40 14.06 -2.34
C LYS A 28 -2.70 12.66 -2.90
N TYR A 29 -1.81 11.68 -2.68
CA TYR A 29 -2.11 10.27 -2.98
C TYR A 29 -3.09 9.70 -1.97
N LEU A 30 -2.98 10.13 -0.71
CA LEU A 30 -3.82 9.68 0.39
C LEU A 30 -4.45 10.88 1.10
N THR A 31 -5.66 10.67 1.61
CA THR A 31 -6.23 11.55 2.65
C THR A 31 -5.47 11.37 3.97
N LEU A 32 -5.67 12.26 4.94
CA LEU A 32 -5.05 12.11 6.27
C LEU A 32 -5.36 10.73 6.90
N GLY A 33 -6.62 10.30 6.85
CA GLY A 33 -7.00 8.96 7.34
C GLY A 33 -6.38 7.82 6.52
N GLY A 34 -6.25 8.00 5.21
CA GLY A 34 -5.53 7.07 4.33
C GLY A 34 -4.05 6.94 4.73
N SER A 35 -3.36 8.06 4.99
CA SER A 35 -1.97 8.08 5.45
C SER A 35 -1.79 7.42 6.82
N ILE A 36 -2.71 7.60 7.75
CA ILE A 36 -2.70 6.90 9.05
C ILE A 36 -2.83 5.38 8.83
N SER A 37 -3.76 4.96 7.96
CA SER A 37 -3.95 3.54 7.64
C SER A 37 -2.71 2.94 6.97
N GLN A 38 -2.11 3.66 6.03
CA GLN A 38 -0.88 3.27 5.34
C GLN A 38 0.31 3.19 6.31
N PHE A 39 0.40 4.11 7.28
CA PHE A 39 1.42 4.03 8.32
C PHE A 39 1.30 2.74 9.12
N ILE A 40 0.10 2.41 9.63
CA ILE A 40 -0.15 1.19 10.42
C ILE A 40 0.20 -0.06 9.61
N ILE A 41 -0.26 -0.15 8.37
CA ILE A 41 0.01 -1.30 7.48
C ILE A 41 1.50 -1.40 7.16
N ALA A 42 2.17 -0.28 6.86
CA ALA A 42 3.59 -0.28 6.53
C ALA A 42 4.46 -0.72 7.72
N VAL A 43 4.15 -0.26 8.94
CA VAL A 43 4.84 -0.72 10.15
C VAL A 43 4.61 -2.21 10.38
N ALA A 44 3.39 -2.70 10.20
CA ALA A 44 3.10 -4.13 10.33
C ALA A 44 3.89 -4.97 9.32
N ILE A 45 3.90 -4.58 8.05
CA ILE A 45 4.56 -5.35 6.98
C ILE A 45 6.08 -5.28 7.08
N PHE A 46 6.66 -4.10 7.22
CA PHE A 46 8.11 -3.95 7.30
C PHE A 46 8.64 -4.48 8.64
N GLY A 47 7.96 -4.19 9.75
CA GLY A 47 8.37 -4.67 11.06
C GLY A 47 8.37 -6.20 11.15
N ALA A 48 7.32 -6.86 10.65
CA ALA A 48 7.20 -8.30 10.67
C ALA A 48 8.04 -9.02 9.60
N GLY A 49 8.02 -8.51 8.37
CA GLY A 49 8.54 -9.20 7.18
C GLY A 49 9.82 -8.60 6.61
N SER A 50 10.31 -7.48 7.16
CA SER A 50 11.46 -6.73 6.67
C SER A 50 11.30 -6.28 5.20
N ILE A 51 12.42 -6.11 4.50
CA ILE A 51 12.45 -5.58 3.14
C ILE A 51 11.76 -6.50 2.12
N LYS A 52 11.84 -7.83 2.30
CA LYS A 52 11.26 -8.83 1.39
C LYS A 52 9.75 -8.63 1.21
N TRP A 53 9.04 -8.35 2.30
CA TRP A 53 7.59 -8.13 2.28
C TRP A 53 7.22 -6.70 1.87
N SER A 54 8.12 -5.75 2.09
CA SER A 54 7.87 -4.34 1.82
C SER A 54 7.96 -3.98 0.34
N ILE A 55 8.89 -4.59 -0.41
CA ILE A 55 9.11 -4.28 -1.83
C ILE A 55 7.81 -4.45 -2.66
N PRO A 56 7.10 -5.59 -2.63
CA PRO A 56 5.92 -5.77 -3.46
C PRO A 56 4.81 -4.74 -3.16
N ILE A 57 4.51 -4.49 -1.88
CA ILE A 57 3.44 -3.57 -1.52
C ILE A 57 3.79 -2.11 -1.83
N LEU A 58 5.07 -1.73 -1.72
CA LEU A 58 5.53 -0.41 -2.15
C LEU A 58 5.42 -0.24 -3.67
N ILE A 59 5.80 -1.26 -4.44
CA ILE A 59 5.63 -1.24 -5.90
C ILE A 59 4.15 -1.06 -6.26
N PHE A 60 3.25 -1.85 -5.67
CA PHE A 60 1.81 -1.70 -5.85
C PHE A 60 1.32 -0.30 -5.48
N PHE A 61 1.74 0.22 -4.32
CA PHE A 61 1.29 1.52 -3.83
C PHE A 61 1.72 2.67 -4.76
N PHE A 62 2.99 2.72 -5.14
CA PHE A 62 3.51 3.81 -5.97
C PHE A 62 2.97 3.73 -7.41
N SER A 63 3.01 2.54 -8.02
CA SER A 63 2.47 2.34 -9.37
C SER A 63 1.00 2.72 -9.45
N SER A 64 0.16 2.22 -8.54
CA SER A 64 -1.26 2.54 -8.50
C SER A 64 -1.48 4.05 -8.29
N SER A 65 -0.65 4.72 -7.49
CA SER A 65 -0.79 6.18 -7.24
C SER A 65 -0.46 7.02 -8.46
N ILE A 66 0.50 6.57 -9.25
CA ILE A 66 0.84 7.20 -10.52
C ILE A 66 -0.28 6.96 -11.54
N ILE A 67 -0.72 5.71 -11.71
CA ILE A 67 -1.77 5.35 -12.68
C ILE A 67 -3.07 6.10 -12.39
N THR A 68 -3.56 6.07 -11.15
CA THR A 68 -4.75 6.85 -10.74
C THR A 68 -4.59 8.32 -11.11
N ARG A 69 -3.44 8.93 -10.79
CA ARG A 69 -3.24 10.37 -11.04
C ARG A 69 -3.22 10.73 -12.52
N ILE A 70 -2.65 9.86 -13.37
CA ILE A 70 -2.66 10.07 -14.83
C ILE A 70 -4.09 9.94 -15.35
N SER A 71 -4.82 8.90 -14.92
CA SER A 71 -6.22 8.65 -15.30
C SER A 71 -7.14 9.84 -15.07
N TYR A 72 -7.13 10.37 -13.86
CA TYR A 72 -7.98 11.52 -13.54
C TYR A 72 -7.56 12.82 -14.24
N LYS A 73 -6.27 12.97 -14.57
CA LYS A 73 -5.77 14.15 -15.28
C LYS A 73 -6.22 14.17 -16.73
N GLU A 74 -6.17 13.04 -17.43
CA GLU A 74 -6.55 12.93 -18.85
C GLU A 74 -8.06 13.09 -19.05
N ASN A 75 -8.87 12.64 -18.10
CA ASN A 75 -10.33 12.64 -18.21
C ASN A 75 -10.98 14.00 -17.88
N ASN A 76 -10.19 15.06 -17.65
CA ASN A 76 -10.66 16.37 -17.18
C ASN A 76 -11.63 16.30 -15.97
N LEU A 77 -11.56 15.23 -15.17
CA LEU A 77 -12.34 15.02 -13.95
C LEU A 77 -11.83 15.89 -12.79
N LYS A 78 -11.31 17.09 -13.08
CA LYS A 78 -10.72 18.03 -12.11
C LYS A 78 -11.69 18.45 -11.00
N ASN A 79 -13.00 18.33 -11.22
CA ASN A 79 -14.00 18.59 -10.19
C ASN A 79 -14.14 17.43 -9.17
N TYR A 80 -13.50 16.28 -9.40
CA TYR A 80 -13.51 15.10 -8.54
C TYR A 80 -12.21 14.91 -7.76
N LEU A 81 -11.48 15.98 -7.42
CA LEU A 81 -10.24 15.88 -6.64
C LEU A 81 -10.39 15.13 -5.31
N HIS A 82 -11.59 15.12 -4.71
CA HIS A 82 -11.92 14.31 -3.53
C HIS A 82 -11.93 12.80 -3.78
N GLN A 83 -12.11 12.35 -5.04
CA GLN A 83 -12.03 10.93 -5.43
C GLN A 83 -10.59 10.47 -5.77
N VAL A 84 -9.66 11.40 -6.04
CA VAL A 84 -8.29 11.06 -6.45
C VAL A 84 -7.44 10.57 -5.27
N SER A 85 -7.63 11.16 -4.08
CA SER A 85 -6.91 10.75 -2.87
C SER A 85 -7.61 9.58 -2.21
N ARG A 86 -6.90 8.46 -2.01
CA ARG A 86 -7.49 7.28 -1.38
C ARG A 86 -7.77 7.54 0.11
N ASN A 87 -8.95 7.15 0.55
CA ASN A 87 -9.34 7.24 1.96
C ASN A 87 -8.90 6.01 2.76
N HIS A 88 -9.11 6.05 4.07
CA HIS A 88 -8.77 4.93 4.97
C HIS A 88 -9.46 3.63 4.57
N PHE A 89 -10.73 3.67 4.12
CA PHE A 89 -11.44 2.46 3.68
C PHE A 89 -10.77 1.81 2.47
N GLN A 90 -10.38 2.59 1.46
CA GLN A 90 -9.67 2.05 0.28
C GLN A 90 -8.28 1.52 0.66
N VAL A 91 -7.55 2.21 1.52
CA VAL A 91 -6.21 1.76 1.95
C VAL A 91 -6.31 0.46 2.76
N LEU A 92 -7.29 0.35 3.65
CA LEU A 92 -7.54 -0.87 4.42
C LEU A 92 -8.06 -2.02 3.55
N ALA A 93 -8.92 -1.75 2.56
CA ALA A 93 -9.38 -2.75 1.62
C ALA A 93 -8.22 -3.32 0.78
N ASN A 94 -7.33 -2.44 0.31
CA ASN A 94 -6.25 -2.83 -0.59
C ASN A 94 -5.03 -3.42 0.14
N GLY A 95 -4.75 -2.96 1.36
CA GLY A 95 -3.53 -3.34 2.10
C GLY A 95 -3.77 -4.07 3.42
N GLY A 96 -5.01 -4.11 3.94
CA GLY A 96 -5.32 -4.67 5.25
C GLY A 96 -5.07 -6.18 5.33
N VAL A 97 -5.48 -6.94 4.31
CA VAL A 97 -5.22 -8.40 4.25
C VAL A 97 -3.72 -8.67 4.18
N SER A 98 -2.98 -7.93 3.35
CA SER A 98 -1.52 -8.02 3.27
C SER A 98 -0.85 -7.71 4.61
N GLY A 99 -1.32 -6.68 5.34
CA GLY A 99 -0.84 -6.35 6.68
C GLY A 99 -1.14 -7.45 7.70
N LEU A 100 -2.35 -8.02 7.67
CA LEU A 100 -2.74 -9.14 8.52
C LEU A 100 -1.87 -10.38 8.26
N LEU A 101 -1.62 -10.71 7.00
CA LEU A 101 -0.76 -11.84 6.62
C LEU A 101 0.68 -11.64 7.10
N ALA A 102 1.21 -10.42 7.08
CA ALA A 102 2.53 -10.14 7.65
C ALA A 102 2.55 -10.36 9.17
N VAL A 103 1.50 -9.97 9.90
CA VAL A 103 1.37 -10.24 11.34
C VAL A 103 1.25 -11.75 11.62
N ILE A 104 0.47 -12.48 10.81
CA ILE A 104 0.36 -13.94 10.96
C ILE A 104 1.72 -14.62 10.70
N TYR A 105 2.46 -14.15 9.70
CA TYR A 105 3.82 -14.61 9.42
C TYR A 105 4.77 -14.34 10.60
N PHE A 106 4.67 -13.17 11.24
CA PHE A 106 5.48 -12.85 12.42
C PHE A 106 5.33 -13.89 13.54
N ILE A 107 4.11 -14.40 13.74
CA ILE A 107 3.79 -15.36 14.80
C ILE A 107 4.19 -16.80 14.41
N HIS A 108 3.92 -17.21 13.18
CA HIS A 108 4.05 -18.62 12.76
C HIS A 108 5.35 -18.93 12.00
N ASN A 109 6.02 -17.91 11.48
CA ASN A 109 7.27 -18.02 10.70
C ASN A 109 7.19 -19.05 9.56
N ASN A 110 6.04 -19.14 8.89
CA ASN A 110 5.78 -20.05 7.78
C ASN A 110 5.84 -19.30 6.44
N GLU A 111 6.82 -19.66 5.61
CA GLU A 111 7.04 -19.05 4.29
C GLU A 111 5.85 -19.18 3.32
N THR A 112 4.95 -20.14 3.52
CA THR A 112 3.71 -20.25 2.73
C THR A 112 2.86 -18.99 2.82
N ILE A 113 2.91 -18.29 3.96
CA ILE A 113 2.16 -17.05 4.20
C ILE A 113 2.66 -15.93 3.28
N TYR A 114 3.94 -15.92 2.91
CA TYR A 114 4.47 -14.95 1.94
C TYR A 114 3.83 -15.12 0.56
N TYR A 115 3.58 -16.36 0.11
CA TYR A 115 2.87 -16.60 -1.16
C TYR A 115 1.40 -16.18 -1.09
N LEU A 116 0.73 -16.37 0.06
CA LEU A 116 -0.62 -15.84 0.28
C LEU A 116 -0.64 -14.31 0.25
N PHE A 117 0.39 -13.67 0.81
CA PHE A 117 0.58 -12.23 0.76
C PHE A 117 0.72 -11.74 -0.69
N LEU A 118 1.57 -12.40 -1.48
CA LEU A 118 1.73 -12.07 -2.91
C LEU A 118 0.43 -12.29 -3.68
N ALA A 119 -0.27 -13.39 -3.45
CA ALA A 119 -1.56 -13.66 -4.10
C ALA A 119 -2.60 -12.60 -3.76
N SER A 120 -2.74 -12.23 -2.48
CA SER A 120 -3.62 -11.15 -2.04
C SER A 120 -3.26 -9.83 -2.72
N LEU A 121 -1.98 -9.50 -2.79
CA LEU A 121 -1.52 -8.27 -3.43
C LEU A 121 -1.75 -8.28 -4.94
N SER A 122 -1.56 -9.41 -5.61
CA SER A 122 -1.86 -9.59 -7.04
C SER A 122 -3.33 -9.39 -7.35
N VAL A 123 -4.23 -9.90 -6.51
CA VAL A 123 -5.69 -9.70 -6.67
C VAL A 123 -6.04 -8.21 -6.61
N VAL A 124 -5.56 -7.52 -5.56
CA VAL A 124 -5.82 -6.08 -5.39
C VAL A 124 -5.16 -5.25 -6.49
N CYS A 125 -3.96 -5.63 -6.91
CA CYS A 125 -3.25 -5.02 -8.04
C CYS A 125 -4.09 -5.13 -9.32
N SER A 126 -4.61 -6.32 -9.63
CA SER A 126 -5.46 -6.55 -10.80
C SER A 126 -6.73 -5.68 -10.77
N ASP A 127 -7.43 -5.63 -9.63
CA ASP A 127 -8.67 -4.86 -9.48
C ASP A 127 -8.43 -3.34 -9.64
N THR A 128 -7.39 -2.82 -8.96
CA THR A 128 -7.03 -1.40 -8.99
C THR A 128 -6.55 -0.98 -10.38
N TRP A 129 -5.62 -1.73 -10.98
CA TRP A 129 -5.07 -1.39 -12.30
C TRP A 129 -6.12 -1.52 -13.39
N SER A 130 -6.97 -2.55 -13.37
CA SER A 130 -8.03 -2.71 -14.36
C SER A 130 -9.00 -1.52 -14.33
N THR A 131 -9.37 -1.04 -13.14
CA THR A 131 -10.27 0.10 -12.99
C THR A 131 -9.62 1.39 -13.49
N GLU A 132 -8.39 1.69 -13.06
CA GLU A 132 -7.72 2.96 -13.35
C GLU A 132 -7.19 3.06 -14.79
N ILE A 133 -6.76 1.93 -15.38
CA ILE A 133 -6.40 1.85 -16.80
C ILE A 133 -7.65 1.82 -17.69
N GLY A 134 -8.70 1.12 -17.25
CA GLY A 134 -9.98 1.14 -17.96
C GLY A 134 -10.57 2.55 -18.09
N THR A 135 -10.44 3.36 -17.04
CA THR A 135 -10.87 4.77 -17.07
C THR A 135 -9.97 5.64 -17.96
N LEU A 136 -8.66 5.34 -18.07
CA LEU A 136 -7.76 6.01 -19.03
C LEU A 136 -8.18 5.78 -20.48
N ILE A 137 -8.39 4.52 -20.86
CA ILE A 137 -8.66 4.15 -22.26
C ILE A 137 -9.98 4.73 -22.76
N LYS A 138 -11.01 4.79 -21.92
CA LYS A 138 -12.36 5.25 -22.30
C LYS A 138 -12.45 6.75 -22.62
N SER A 139 -11.35 7.49 -22.42
CA SER A 139 -11.22 8.93 -22.62
C SER A 139 -10.65 9.31 -23.99
N ASN A 140 -10.01 8.36 -24.67
CA ASN A 140 -9.59 8.47 -26.06
C ASN A 140 -10.68 7.95 -27.00
#